data_AF-A0AAN8PSI4-F1
#
_entry.id   AF-A0AAN8PSI4-F1
#
_cell.length_a   1.000
_cell.length_b   1.000
_cell.length_c   1.000
_cell.angle_alpha   90.00
_cell.angle_beta   90.00
_cell.angle_gamma   90.00
#
_symmetry.space_group_name_H-M   'P 1'
#
loop_
_entity.id
_entity.type
_entity.pdbx_description
1 polymer ?
#
loop_
_entity_poly.entity_id
_entity_poly.type
_entity_poly.pdbx_seq_one_letter_code
_entity_poly.pdbx_strand_id
1 'polypeptide(L)'
;MADKDRGTMRDEDYVIVRRFHSDIIRELDSRSILDRLFSSFLFDSDDLDQVRSEHDKNGRRAGSQKIMEILYHSGADAFPKFLECLRKAGYAQLVRRLEEGIQEANKERSLSE
;
A
#
# COMPACT_ATOMS: atom_id res chain seq x y z
N MET A 1 -11.48 -9.39 -18.89
CA MET A 1 -10.93 -8.89 -17.61
C MET A 1 -11.90 -7.84 -17.13
N ALA A 2 -12.60 -8.10 -16.03
CA ALA A 2 -13.54 -7.11 -15.50
C ALA A 2 -12.73 -5.95 -14.92
N ASP A 3 -12.99 -4.73 -15.39
CA ASP A 3 -12.58 -3.50 -14.73
C ASP A 3 -13.13 -3.55 -13.30
N LYS A 4 -12.25 -3.84 -12.34
CA LYS A 4 -12.57 -3.72 -10.92
C LYS A 4 -12.61 -2.23 -10.63
N ASP A 5 -13.79 -1.63 -10.80
CA ASP A 5 -14.03 -0.23 -10.43
C ASP A 5 -14.06 -0.11 -8.90
N ARG A 6 -12.88 -0.21 -8.28
CA ARG A 6 -12.67 0.07 -6.85
C ARG A 6 -12.44 1.56 -6.60
N GLY A 7 -12.34 2.35 -7.68
CA GLY A 7 -11.91 3.74 -7.65
C GLY A 7 -10.40 3.88 -7.42
N THR A 8 -9.95 5.12 -7.33
CA THR A 8 -8.55 5.46 -7.09
C THR A 8 -8.32 5.89 -5.65
N MET A 9 -7.10 5.68 -5.16
CA MET A 9 -6.64 6.25 -3.91
C MET A 9 -6.81 7.78 -3.91
N ARG A 10 -7.09 8.38 -2.74
CA ARG A 10 -7.17 9.85 -2.59
C ARG A 10 -5.82 10.49 -2.91
N ASP A 11 -5.82 11.67 -3.52
CA ASP A 11 -4.59 12.38 -3.89
C ASP A 11 -3.66 12.64 -2.69
N GLU A 12 -4.22 12.98 -1.52
CA GLU A 12 -3.45 13.18 -0.28
C GLU A 12 -2.69 11.91 0.13
N ASP A 13 -3.35 10.76 0.08
CA ASP A 13 -2.77 9.48 0.42
C ASP A 13 -1.75 9.05 -0.65
N TYR A 14 -2.07 9.29 -1.92
CA TYR A 14 -1.19 9.00 -3.04
C TYR A 14 0.15 9.74 -2.93
N VAL A 15 0.14 11.02 -2.54
CA VAL A 15 1.37 11.81 -2.33
C VAL A 15 2.25 11.17 -1.25
N ILE A 16 1.66 10.73 -0.13
CA ILE A 16 2.39 10.06 0.94
C ILE A 16 2.95 8.73 0.43
N VAL A 17 2.12 7.89 -0.16
CA VAL A 17 2.53 6.57 -0.66
C VAL A 17 3.66 6.71 -1.70
N ARG A 18 3.55 7.68 -2.61
CA ARG A 18 4.58 7.97 -3.62
C ARG A 18 5.88 8.45 -2.98
N ARG A 19 5.82 9.32 -1.97
CA ARG A 19 6.99 9.84 -1.23
C ARG A 19 7.78 8.71 -0.57
N PHE A 20 7.10 7.74 0.03
CA PHE A 20 7.71 6.61 0.75
C PHE A 20 7.82 5.33 -0.08
N HIS A 21 7.52 5.38 -1.38
CA HIS A 21 7.42 4.21 -2.25
C HIS A 21 8.69 3.32 -2.22
N SER A 22 9.87 3.94 -2.24
CA SER A 22 11.15 3.22 -2.17
C SER A 22 11.35 2.50 -0.84
N ASP A 23 10.97 3.12 0.28
CA ASP A 23 11.06 2.50 1.61
C ASP A 23 10.07 1.35 1.74
N ILE A 24 8.83 1.54 1.26
CA ILE A 24 7.79 0.50 1.26
C ILE A 24 8.30 -0.71 0.46
N ILE A 25 8.76 -0.54 -0.78
CA ILE A 25 9.27 -1.65 -1.59
C ILE A 25 10.49 -2.32 -0.94
N ARG A 26 11.38 -1.54 -0.33
CA ARG A 26 12.60 -2.07 0.28
C ARG A 26 12.27 -2.95 1.49
N GLU A 27 11.28 -2.60 2.28
CA GLU A 27 11.00 -3.23 3.58
C GLU A 27 9.84 -4.22 3.56
N LEU A 28 8.89 -4.05 2.64
CA LEU A 28 7.77 -4.96 2.49
C LEU A 28 8.24 -6.32 1.96
N ASP A 29 7.80 -7.38 2.62
CA ASP A 29 7.82 -8.73 2.06
C ASP A 29 6.39 -9.08 1.63
N SER A 30 6.20 -9.11 0.30
CA SER A 30 4.91 -9.39 -0.31
C SER A 30 4.28 -10.67 0.25
N ARG A 31 5.03 -11.77 0.38
CA ARG A 31 4.46 -13.05 0.86
C ARG A 31 3.89 -12.95 2.28
N SER A 32 4.58 -12.23 3.16
CA SER A 32 4.21 -12.14 4.56
C SER A 32 2.95 -11.31 4.84
N ILE A 33 2.60 -10.39 3.93
CA ILE A 33 1.47 -9.46 4.11
C ILE A 33 0.23 -9.86 3.31
N LEU A 34 0.37 -10.69 2.27
CA LEU A 34 -0.74 -11.06 1.36
C LEU A 34 -1.99 -11.55 2.08
N ASP A 35 -1.86 -12.48 3.04
CA ASP A 35 -3.02 -13.03 3.76
C ASP A 35 -3.79 -11.95 4.52
N ARG A 36 -3.10 -10.90 4.98
CA ARG A 36 -3.72 -9.77 5.68
C ARG A 36 -4.38 -8.80 4.72
N LEU A 37 -3.77 -8.54 3.56
CA LEU A 37 -4.37 -7.73 2.49
C LEU A 37 -5.68 -8.37 1.99
N PHE A 38 -5.71 -9.71 1.92
CA PHE A 38 -6.91 -10.46 1.59
C PHE A 38 -7.97 -10.39 2.69
N SER A 39 -7.57 -10.65 3.94
CA SER A 39 -8.49 -10.66 5.09
C SER A 39 -9.10 -9.28 5.39
N SER A 40 -8.45 -8.19 4.98
CA SER A 40 -8.98 -6.82 5.10
C SER A 40 -9.86 -6.41 3.91
N PHE A 41 -10.12 -7.32 2.96
CA PHE A 41 -10.83 -7.05 1.71
C PHE A 41 -10.20 -5.94 0.86
N LEU A 42 -8.90 -5.67 1.07
CA LEU A 42 -8.16 -4.72 0.27
C LEU A 42 -7.71 -5.37 -1.05
N PHE A 43 -7.39 -6.66 -1.00
CA PHE A 43 -7.02 -7.50 -2.14
C PHE A 43 -8.02 -8.65 -2.23
N ASP A 44 -8.37 -9.06 -3.44
CA ASP A 44 -9.12 -10.30 -3.67
C ASP A 44 -8.20 -11.42 -4.20
N SER A 45 -8.78 -12.57 -4.53
CA SER A 45 -8.03 -13.74 -4.98
C SER A 45 -7.20 -13.49 -6.24
N ASP A 46 -7.73 -12.75 -7.23
CA ASP A 46 -6.95 -12.48 -8.45
C ASP A 46 -5.77 -11.56 -8.14
N ASP A 47 -5.95 -10.59 -7.26
CA ASP A 47 -4.88 -9.68 -6.85
C ASP A 47 -3.76 -10.46 -6.14
N LEU A 48 -4.11 -11.43 -5.30
CA LEU A 48 -3.15 -12.33 -4.66
C LEU A 48 -2.38 -13.15 -5.69
N ASP A 49 -3.08 -13.74 -6.66
CA ASP A 49 -2.46 -14.53 -7.73
C ASP A 49 -1.50 -13.69 -8.57
N GLN A 50 -1.87 -12.44 -8.89
CA GLN A 50 -1.00 -11.52 -9.60
C GLN A 50 0.28 -11.21 -8.80
N VAL A 51 0.14 -10.86 -7.51
CA VAL A 51 1.31 -10.57 -6.66
C VAL A 51 2.19 -11.79 -6.46
N ARG A 52 1.60 -12.98 -6.25
CA ARG A 52 2.35 -14.24 -6.08
C ARG A 52 3.10 -14.59 -7.36
N SER A 53 2.42 -14.56 -8.50
CA SER A 53 3.03 -14.78 -9.81
C SER A 53 4.20 -13.82 -10.05
N GLU A 54 4.01 -12.53 -9.75
CA GLU A 54 5.06 -11.52 -9.93
C GLU A 54 6.24 -11.74 -8.98
N HIS A 55 5.97 -12.06 -7.71
CA HIS A 55 7.00 -12.42 -6.74
C HIS A 55 7.79 -13.65 -7.18
N ASP A 56 7.12 -14.70 -7.63
CA ASP A 56 7.76 -15.97 -7.97
C ASP A 56 8.59 -15.87 -9.25
N LYS A 57 8.15 -15.05 -10.21
CA LYS A 57 8.86 -14.82 -11.48
C LYS A 57 10.01 -13.82 -11.34
N ASN A 58 9.77 -12.70 -10.66
CA ASN A 58 10.64 -11.52 -10.70
C ASN A 58 11.21 -11.14 -9.31
N GLY A 59 10.90 -11.94 -8.28
CA GLY A 59 11.45 -11.82 -6.93
C GLY A 59 10.67 -10.87 -6.02
N ARG A 60 11.09 -10.83 -4.74
CA ARG A 60 10.44 -10.06 -3.66
C ARG A 60 10.11 -8.62 -4.05
N ARG A 61 11.06 -7.92 -4.66
CA ARG A 61 10.93 -6.49 -5.00
C ARG A 61 9.80 -6.27 -6.01
N ALA A 62 9.70 -7.12 -7.03
CA ALA A 62 8.65 -7.04 -8.05
C ALA A 62 7.28 -7.36 -7.46
N GLY A 63 7.17 -8.38 -6.59
CA GLY A 63 5.94 -8.65 -5.84
C GLY A 63 5.50 -7.47 -4.97
N SER A 64 6.44 -6.82 -4.26
CA SER A 64 6.13 -5.62 -3.47
C SER A 64 5.73 -4.42 -4.34
N GLN A 65 6.34 -4.25 -5.52
CA GLN A 65 5.91 -3.25 -6.50
C GLN A 65 4.48 -3.53 -7.00
N LYS A 66 4.14 -4.79 -7.25
CA LYS A 66 2.79 -5.17 -7.70
C LYS A 66 1.73 -4.87 -6.65
N ILE A 67 2.05 -5.06 -5.36
CA ILE A 67 1.17 -4.62 -4.26
C ILE A 67 0.91 -3.12 -4.37
N MET A 68 1.93 -2.30 -4.56
CA MET A 68 1.76 -0.85 -4.68
C MET A 68 0.90 -0.45 -5.88
N GLU A 69 1.14 -1.08 -7.03
CA GLU A 69 0.35 -0.86 -8.25
C GLU A 69 -1.14 -1.11 -8.00
N ILE A 70 -1.48 -2.27 -7.45
CA ILE A 70 -2.87 -2.64 -7.12
C ILE A 70 -3.46 -1.68 -6.08
N LEU A 71 -2.66 -1.30 -5.07
CA LEU A 71 -3.10 -0.42 -3.99
C LEU A 71 -3.55 0.95 -4.51
N TYR A 72 -2.87 1.52 -5.52
CA TYR A 72 -3.27 2.79 -6.13
C TYR A 72 -4.67 2.75 -6.76
N HIS A 73 -5.10 1.56 -7.21
CA HIS A 73 -6.38 1.30 -7.86
C HIS A 73 -7.38 0.58 -6.94
N SER A 74 -7.21 0.69 -5.61
CA SER A 74 -8.04 -0.01 -4.62
C SER A 74 -9.02 0.91 -3.87
N GLY A 75 -9.25 2.12 -4.39
CA GLY A 75 -10.22 3.07 -3.84
C GLY A 75 -9.71 4.02 -2.76
N ALA A 76 -10.58 4.93 -2.33
CA ALA A 76 -10.24 6.03 -1.43
C ALA A 76 -9.75 5.57 -0.04
N ASP A 77 -10.26 4.44 0.46
CA ASP A 77 -9.88 3.87 1.76
C ASP A 77 -8.69 2.90 1.69
N ALA A 78 -8.06 2.75 0.51
CA ALA A 78 -6.99 1.77 0.30
C ALA A 78 -5.81 2.00 1.24
N PHE A 79 -5.35 3.25 1.36
CA PHE A 79 -4.17 3.58 2.15
C PHE A 79 -4.38 3.44 3.67
N PRO A 80 -5.48 3.95 4.27
CA PRO A 80 -5.78 3.68 5.68
C PRO A 80 -5.85 2.18 6.00
N LYS A 81 -6.53 1.38 5.16
CA LYS A 81 -6.59 -0.08 5.34
C LYS A 81 -5.23 -0.74 5.20
N PHE A 82 -4.41 -0.27 4.27
CA PHE A 82 -3.04 -0.74 4.10
C PHE A 82 -2.16 -0.45 5.33
N LEU A 83 -2.25 0.75 5.91
CA LEU A 83 -1.57 1.09 7.15
C LEU A 83 -1.97 0.18 8.31
N GLU A 84 -3.26 -0.14 8.44
CA GLU A 84 -3.72 -1.12 9.44
C GLU A 84 -3.14 -2.51 9.19
N CYS A 85 -3.06 -2.95 7.93
CA CYS A 85 -2.45 -4.23 7.56
C CYS A 85 -0.97 -4.26 7.94
N LEU A 86 -0.23 -3.18 7.64
CA LEU A 86 1.18 -3.04 8.00
C LEU A 86 1.38 -3.10 9.52
N ARG A 87 0.54 -2.40 10.28
CA ARG A 87 0.59 -2.39 11.75
C ARG A 87 0.38 -3.78 12.32
N LYS A 88 -0.65 -4.49 11.83
CA LYS A 88 -0.95 -5.88 12.26
C LYS A 88 0.13 -6.88 11.84
N ALA A 89 0.84 -6.62 10.74
CA ALA A 89 1.93 -7.45 10.25
C ALA A 89 3.28 -7.22 10.96
N GLY A 90 3.37 -6.22 11.85
CA GLY A 90 4.60 -5.93 12.60
C GLY A 90 5.53 -4.92 11.93
N TYR A 91 5.10 -4.24 10.86
CA TYR A 91 5.88 -3.19 10.19
C TYR A 91 5.84 -1.84 10.94
N ALA A 92 6.02 -1.86 12.26
CA ALA A 92 5.82 -0.68 13.12
C ALA A 92 6.66 0.54 12.69
N GLN A 93 7.92 0.32 12.28
CA GLN A 93 8.80 1.41 11.85
C GLN A 93 8.43 1.99 10.48
N LEU A 94 7.86 1.18 9.58
CA LEU A 94 7.36 1.68 8.30
C LEU A 94 6.06 2.46 8.51
N VAL A 95 5.14 1.94 9.34
CA VAL A 95 3.90 2.64 9.72
C VAL A 95 4.22 3.99 10.34
N ARG A 96 5.15 4.03 11.30
CA ARG A 96 5.55 5.28 11.96
C ARG A 96 6.04 6.34 10.97
N ARG A 97 6.89 5.97 10.00
CA ARG A 97 7.39 6.93 8.99
C ARG A 97 6.28 7.43 8.07
N LEU A 98 5.36 6.54 7.68
CA LEU A 98 4.21 6.93 6.87
C LEU A 98 3.30 7.90 7.65
N GLU A 99 3.04 7.64 8.93
CA GLU A 99 2.27 8.53 9.79
C GLU A 99 2.96 9.87 10.02
N GLU A 100 4.27 9.89 10.27
CA GLU A 100 5.06 11.13 10.37
C GLU A 100 4.95 11.95 9.08
N GLY A 101 5.00 11.30 7.91
CA GLY A 101 4.77 11.94 6.61
C GLY A 101 3.38 12.54 6.44
N ILE A 102 2.33 11.86 6.91
CA ILE A 102 0.95 12.40 6.92
C ILE A 102 0.89 13.65 7.79
N GLN A 103 1.49 13.60 8.99
CA GLN A 103 1.49 14.73 9.92
C GLN A 103 2.25 15.94 9.35
N GLU A 104 3.37 15.72 8.68
CA GLU A 104 4.13 16.77 8.01
C GLU A 104 3.31 17.44 6.90
N ALA A 105 2.71 16.65 6.00
CA ALA A 105 1.88 17.16 4.91
C ALA A 105 0.66 17.96 5.42
N ASN A 106 0.05 17.52 6.54
CA ASN A 106 -1.06 18.25 7.15
C ASN A 106 -0.61 19.59 7.73
N LYS A 107 0.57 19.66 8.37
CA LYS A 107 1.11 20.92 8.90
C LYS A 107 1.42 21.93 7.80
N GLU A 108 1.98 21.48 6.68
CA GLU A 108 2.28 22.35 5.53
C GLU A 108 1.01 22.95 4.92
N ARG A 109 -0.08 22.18 4.87
CA ARG A 109 -1.39 22.68 4.43
C ARG A 109 -1.96 23.73 5.39
N SER A 110 -1.91 23.46 6.70
CA SER A 110 -2.43 24.40 7.71
C SER A 110 -1.62 25.69 7.85
N LEU A 111 -0.38 25.74 7.35
CA LEU A 111 0.45 26.96 7.30
C LEU A 111 0.23 27.77 6.00
N SER A 112 -0.47 27.19 5.03
CA SER A 112 -0.74 27.78 3.71
C SER A 112 -2.16 28.37 3.59
N GLU A 113 -2.97 28.27 4.64
CA GLU A 113 -4.33 28.85 4.81
C GLU A 113 -4.30 30.06 5.74
#